data_AF-A0A3C0EM12-F1
#
_entry.id   AF-A0A3C0EM12-F1
#
_cell.length_a   1.000
_cell.length_b   1.000
_cell.length_c   1.000
_cell.angle_alpha   90.00
_cell.angle_beta   90.00
_cell.angle_gamma   90.00
#
_symmetry.space_group_name_H-M   'P 1'
#
loop_
_entity.id
_entity.type
_entity.pdbx_description
1 polymer ?
#
loop_
_entity_poly.entity_id
_entity_poly.type
_entity_poly.pdbx_seq_one_letter_code
_entity_poly.pdbx_strand_id
1 'polypeptide(L)'
;MNTQTFKDFNCHPSYGTSGLDIWLNFDAMVIDHELGLGKQYFPKMNAIRLWLSWDAYKRDPQNFVANFDAALNGFNASGIRMHIRDVACKLFV
;
A
#
# COMPACT_ATOMS: atom_id res chain seq x y z
N MET A 1 13.49 22.74 13.02
CA MET A 1 12.52 21.88 12.31
C MET A 1 12.71 20.46 12.82
N ASN A 2 11.69 19.87 13.44
CA ASN A 2 11.76 18.50 13.96
C ASN A 2 11.43 17.55 12.80
N THR A 3 12.44 17.14 12.03
CA THR A 3 12.24 16.23 10.90
C THR A 3 11.99 14.82 11.45
N GLN A 4 10.74 14.37 11.49
CA GLN A 4 10.47 12.96 11.76
C GLN A 4 11.16 12.11 10.69
N THR A 5 12.07 11.24 11.11
CA THR A 5 12.74 10.31 10.21
C THR A 5 11.74 9.22 9.81
N PHE A 6 11.34 9.19 8.54
CA PHE A 6 10.60 8.08 7.98
C PHE A 6 11.50 6.85 7.87
N LYS A 7 10.98 5.71 8.32
CA LYS A 7 11.62 4.40 8.21
C LYS A 7 10.63 3.52 7.49
N ASP A 8 10.73 3.55 6.17
CA ASP A 8 9.75 2.97 5.26
C ASP A 8 10.32 1.80 4.46
N PHE A 9 9.41 0.98 3.95
CA PHE A 9 9.68 -0.07 2.99
C PHE A 9 8.76 0.09 1.80
N ASN A 10 9.24 -0.33 0.62
CA ASN A 10 8.36 -0.56 -0.52
C ASN A 10 7.60 -1.86 -0.29
N CYS A 11 6.27 -1.78 -0.17
CA CYS A 11 5.42 -2.96 -0.12
C CYS A 11 5.19 -3.48 -1.55
N HIS A 12 5.57 -4.73 -1.76
CA HIS A 12 5.17 -5.52 -2.92
C HIS A 12 4.58 -6.82 -2.37
N PRO A 13 3.24 -6.90 -2.23
CA PRO A 13 2.60 -8.07 -1.64
C PRO A 13 2.99 -9.34 -2.37
N SER A 14 3.22 -10.42 -1.62
CA SER A 14 3.75 -11.68 -2.15
C SER A 14 2.86 -12.37 -3.19
N TYR A 15 1.57 -12.02 -3.24
CA TYR A 15 0.57 -12.65 -4.11
C TYR A 15 0.46 -12.04 -5.50
N GLY A 16 1.18 -10.95 -5.81
CA GLY A 16 1.09 -10.29 -7.11
C GLY A 16 2.46 -10.06 -7.73
N THR A 17 2.51 -10.10 -9.06
CA THR A 17 3.75 -9.90 -9.83
C THR A 17 3.88 -8.49 -10.42
N SER A 18 2.77 -7.73 -10.43
CA SER A 18 2.69 -6.36 -10.93
C SER A 18 1.68 -5.54 -10.13
N GLY A 19 1.73 -4.22 -10.24
CA GLY A 19 0.72 -3.36 -9.59
C GLY A 19 -0.71 -3.70 -10.04
N LEU A 20 -0.93 -4.01 -11.31
CA LEU A 20 -2.23 -4.46 -11.79
C LEU A 20 -2.70 -5.75 -11.10
N ASP A 21 -1.82 -6.73 -11.04
CA ASP A 21 -2.10 -8.04 -10.44
C ASP A 21 -2.42 -7.92 -8.94
N ILE A 22 -1.62 -7.13 -8.22
CA ILE A 22 -1.82 -6.84 -6.79
C ILE A 22 -3.21 -6.26 -6.53
N TRP A 23 -3.65 -5.28 -7.33
CA TRP A 23 -4.93 -4.62 -7.09
C TRP A 23 -6.14 -5.42 -7.56
N LEU A 24 -5.99 -6.28 -8.56
CA LEU A 24 -7.06 -7.20 -9.00
C LEU A 24 -7.24 -8.38 -8.03
N ASN A 25 -6.15 -8.85 -7.42
CA ASN A 25 -6.14 -9.96 -6.48
C ASN A 25 -5.90 -9.50 -5.04
N PHE A 26 -6.37 -8.29 -4.71
CA PHE A 26 -6.11 -7.66 -3.41
C PHE A 26 -6.57 -8.56 -2.26
N ASP A 27 -5.64 -8.90 -1.38
CA ASP A 27 -5.88 -9.67 -0.16
C ASP A 27 -5.44 -8.87 1.07
N ALA A 28 -6.42 -8.37 1.80
CA ALA A 28 -6.19 -7.57 3.00
C ALA A 28 -5.54 -8.37 4.14
N MET A 29 -5.84 -9.67 4.25
CA MET A 29 -5.28 -10.51 5.32
C MET A 29 -3.80 -10.77 5.08
N VAL A 30 -3.40 -11.00 3.83
CA VAL A 30 -1.98 -11.17 3.49
C VAL A 30 -1.20 -9.88 3.75
N ILE A 31 -1.76 -8.72 3.36
CA ILE A 31 -1.14 -7.42 3.66
C ILE A 31 -0.98 -7.24 5.17
N ASP A 32 -2.03 -7.48 5.96
CA ASP A 32 -1.96 -7.33 7.43
C ASP A 32 -0.89 -8.24 8.05
N HIS A 33 -0.84 -9.51 7.63
CA HIS A 33 0.18 -10.45 8.06
C HIS A 33 1.60 -9.97 7.71
N GLU A 34 1.83 -9.52 6.48
CA GLU A 34 3.13 -9.01 6.03
C GLU A 34 3.55 -7.72 6.77
N LEU A 35 2.60 -6.83 7.08
CA LEU A 35 2.85 -5.66 7.93
C LEU A 35 3.25 -6.07 9.35
N GLY A 36 2.57 -7.07 9.91
CA GLY A 36 2.89 -7.65 11.21
C GLY A 36 4.32 -8.17 11.25
N LEU A 37 4.73 -8.94 10.24
CA LEU A 37 6.11 -9.41 10.08
C LEU A 37 7.09 -8.24 9.92
N GLY A 38 6.75 -7.25 9.10
CA GLY A 38 7.55 -6.03 8.92
C GLY A 38 7.82 -5.33 10.25
N LYS A 39 6.81 -5.19 11.12
CA LYS A 39 6.98 -4.65 12.47
C LYS A 39 7.79 -5.54 13.40
N GLN A 40 7.57 -6.85 13.34
CA GLN A 40 8.29 -7.81 14.17
C GLN A 40 9.79 -7.75 13.89
N TYR A 41 10.19 -7.75 12.62
CA TYR A 41 11.60 -7.73 12.21
C TYR A 41 12.20 -6.32 12.17
N PHE A 42 11.38 -5.30 11.92
CA PHE A 42 11.79 -3.90 11.86
C PHE A 42 10.91 -3.04 12.78
N PRO A 43 11.11 -3.11 14.12
CA PRO A 43 10.23 -2.47 15.11
C PRO A 43 10.23 -0.94 15.05
N LYS A 44 11.18 -0.33 14.31
CA LYS A 44 11.24 1.11 14.08
C LYS A 44 10.54 1.54 12.78
N MET A 45 9.97 0.61 12.01
CA MET A 45 9.19 0.89 10.80
C MET A 45 7.94 1.71 11.16
N ASN A 46 7.74 2.82 10.47
CA ASN A 46 6.65 3.76 10.77
C ASN A 46 5.87 4.23 9.54
N ALA A 47 6.29 3.79 8.36
CA ALA A 47 5.60 4.07 7.11
C ALA A 47 5.77 2.92 6.13
N ILE A 48 4.85 2.81 5.18
CA ILE A 48 4.97 1.87 4.07
C ILE A 48 4.59 2.55 2.77
N ARG A 49 5.28 2.15 1.70
CA ARG A 49 5.09 2.70 0.38
C ARG A 49 4.37 1.70 -0.51
N LEU A 50 3.19 2.07 -1.00
CA LEU A 50 2.36 1.20 -1.83
C LEU A 50 2.24 1.76 -3.25
N TRP A 51 2.26 0.88 -4.24
CA TRP A 51 2.20 1.23 -5.66
C TRP A 51 0.74 1.23 -6.11
N LEU A 52 0.25 2.37 -6.60
CA LEU A 52 -1.09 2.43 -7.19
C LEU A 52 -1.04 1.97 -8.65
N SER A 53 -2.12 1.33 -9.12
CA SER A 53 -2.22 0.89 -10.52
C SER A 53 -3.36 1.61 -11.23
N TRP A 54 -2.99 2.50 -12.15
CA TRP A 54 -3.97 3.17 -13.01
C TRP A 54 -4.75 2.19 -13.88
N ASP A 55 -4.09 1.11 -14.33
CA ASP A 55 -4.75 0.08 -15.13
C ASP A 55 -5.76 -0.74 -14.31
N ALA A 56 -5.47 -0.97 -13.02
CA ALA A 56 -6.44 -1.61 -12.12
C ALA A 56 -7.65 -0.70 -11.89
N TYR A 57 -7.41 0.58 -11.60
CA TYR A 57 -8.48 1.57 -11.43
C TYR A 57 -9.37 1.67 -12.67
N LYS A 58 -8.81 1.78 -13.88
CA LYS A 58 -9.61 1.81 -15.12
C LYS A 58 -10.46 0.57 -15.33
N ARG A 59 -9.98 -0.59 -14.88
CA ARG A 59 -10.65 -1.88 -15.09
C ARG A 59 -11.83 -2.07 -14.15
N ASP A 60 -11.67 -1.70 -12.89
CA ASP A 60 -12.74 -1.71 -11.89
C ASP A 60 -12.52 -0.60 -10.83
N PRO A 61 -13.04 0.62 -11.09
CA PRO A 61 -12.84 1.75 -10.18
C PRO A 61 -13.43 1.52 -8.79
N GLN A 62 -14.58 0.85 -8.70
CA GLN A 62 -15.29 0.66 -7.45
C GLN A 62 -14.54 -0.33 -6.55
N ASN A 63 -14.14 -1.47 -7.11
CA ASN A 63 -13.36 -2.45 -6.37
C ASN A 63 -11.98 -1.90 -5.99
N PHE A 64 -11.34 -1.14 -6.87
CA PHE A 64 -10.06 -0.49 -6.57
C PHE A 64 -10.17 0.46 -5.37
N VAL A 65 -11.18 1.32 -5.33
CA VAL A 65 -11.39 2.26 -4.22
C VAL A 65 -11.70 1.49 -2.92
N ALA A 66 -12.56 0.47 -2.97
CA ALA A 66 -12.85 -0.36 -1.79
C ALA A 66 -11.59 -1.07 -1.24
N ASN A 67 -10.76 -1.61 -2.12
CA ASN A 67 -9.49 -2.24 -1.76
C ASN A 67 -8.50 -1.23 -1.18
N PHE A 68 -8.45 -0.02 -1.76
CA PHE A 68 -7.60 1.07 -1.27
C PHE A 68 -8.01 1.50 0.14
N ASP A 69 -9.31 1.67 0.39
CA ASP A 69 -9.84 1.99 1.71
C ASP A 69 -9.54 0.88 2.73
N ALA A 70 -9.69 -0.39 2.33
CA ALA A 70 -9.33 -1.53 3.17
C ALA A 70 -7.83 -1.53 3.54
N ALA A 71 -6.94 -1.28 2.57
CA ALA A 71 -5.51 -1.15 2.82
C ALA A 71 -5.19 0.00 3.78
N LEU A 72 -5.76 1.17 3.53
CA LEU A 72 -5.56 2.36 4.36
C LEU A 72 -6.01 2.13 5.80
N ASN A 73 -7.17 1.50 5.99
CA ASN A 73 -7.67 1.13 7.31
C ASN A 73 -6.76 0.13 8.02
N GLY A 74 -6.24 -0.88 7.31
CA GLY A 74 -5.26 -1.83 7.85
C GLY A 74 -3.96 -1.15 8.32
N PHE A 75 -3.41 -0.23 7.52
CA PHE A 75 -2.22 0.53 7.90
C PHE A 75 -2.46 1.40 9.14
N ASN A 76 -3.59 2.10 9.20
CA ASN A 76 -3.97 2.92 10.34
C ASN A 76 -4.15 2.10 11.62
N ALA A 77 -4.82 0.94 11.53
CA ALA A 77 -4.98 0.02 12.66
C ALA A 77 -3.63 -0.49 13.18
N SER A 78 -2.68 -0.68 12.27
CA SER A 78 -1.29 -1.02 12.60
C SER A 78 -0.45 0.20 13.02
N GLY A 79 -0.96 1.43 13.03
CA GLY A 79 -0.14 2.62 13.33
C GLY A 79 1.01 2.85 12.34
N ILE A 80 0.89 2.36 11.12
CA ILE A 80 1.81 2.57 10.00
C ILE A 80 1.22 3.65 9.10
N ARG A 81 2.04 4.63 8.71
CA ARG A 81 1.61 5.65 7.77
C ARG A 81 1.77 5.17 6.33
N MET A 82 0.75 5.35 5.52
CA MET A 82 0.87 5.07 4.09
C MET A 82 1.52 6.26 3.37
N HIS A 83 2.56 5.97 2.60
CA HIS A 83 3.11 6.87 1.60
C HIS A 83 2.75 6.35 0.20
N ILE A 84 2.19 7.21 -0.63
CA ILE A 84 1.82 6.82 -2.00
C ILE A 84 3.07 6.90 -2.88
N ARG A 85 3.37 5.81 -3.60
CA ARG A 85 4.26 5.85 -4.76
C ARG A 85 3.41 5.85 -6.01
N ASP A 86 3.65 6.85 -6.86
CA ASP A 86 3.09 6.94 -8.21
C ASP A 86 1.59 6.62 -8.27
N VAL A 87 0.77 7.65 -8.16
CA VAL A 87 -0.26 7.78 -9.20
C VAL A 87 0.57 8.14 -10.41
N ALA A 88 0.83 7.20 -11.34
CA ALA A 88 1.50 7.57 -12.58
C ALA A 88 0.83 8.84 -13.09
N CYS A 89 1.59 9.94 -13.15
CA CYS A 89 1.15 11.24 -13.61
C CYS A 89 0.51 11.08 -15.00
N LYS A 90 -0.80 10.85 -15.01
CA LYS A 90 -1.79 11.22 -16.02
C LYS A 90 -2.91 11.97 -15.31
N LEU A 91 -2.52 12.94 -14.50
CA LEU A 91 -3.35 14.08 -14.13
C LEU A 91 -2.68 15.34 -14.70
N PHE A 92 -2.46 15.31 -16.02
CA PHE A 92 -2.13 16.46 -16.86
C PHE A 92 -2.69 16.13 -18.25
N VAL A 93 -4.01 16.25 -18.43
CA VAL A 93 -4.69 17.34 -19.17
C VAL A 93 -6.13 17.39 -18.68
#